data_AF-A0A183SFJ1-F1
#
_entry.id   AF-A0A183SFJ1-F1
#
_cell.length_a   1.000
_cell.length_b   1.000
_cell.length_c   1.000
_cell.angle_alpha   90.00
_cell.angle_beta   90.00
_cell.angle_gamma   90.00
#
_symmetry.space_group_name_H-M   'P 1'
#
loop_
_entity.id
_entity.type
_entity.pdbx_description
1 polymer ?
#
loop_
_entity_poly.entity_id
_entity_poly.type
_entity_poly.pdbx_seq_one_letter_code
_entity_poly.pdbx_strand_id
1 'polypeptide(L)'
;MQDAWKLRKAEEIQGYADRNEMKNVFKAIKAIYGPCIKGTTPLLSSELTTLLTEKSQILKRWANHFRSVLNCSSAISYAAIERLPQVDTNNDLYLPPSLPETIRAVQQISSGKAPRNRHLCDNHRGHSLLNIARKIFARILLNRLNGHLEQGLLPESQCGFHRHHGITDMIFATRQLLKKFQEMQTLLYTTFVDLTKAFVTVNRDGL
;
A
#
# COMPACT_ATOMS: atom_id res chain seq x y z
N MET A 1 35.50 7.10 16.98
CA MET A 1 34.56 6.29 17.82
C MET A 1 33.19 6.11 17.17
N GLN A 2 32.62 7.13 16.53
CA GLN A 2 31.33 7.03 15.82
C GLN A 2 31.33 6.05 14.62
N ASP A 3 32.41 5.97 13.84
CA ASP A 3 32.43 5.14 12.63
C ASP A 3 32.48 3.64 12.90
N ALA A 4 33.24 3.20 13.92
CA ALA A 4 33.30 1.79 14.32
C ALA A 4 31.95 1.28 14.87
N TRP A 5 31.19 2.14 15.56
CA TRP A 5 29.85 1.80 16.02
C TRP A 5 28.87 1.71 14.85
N LYS A 6 28.89 2.69 13.92
CA LYS A 6 28.05 2.67 12.71
C LYS A 6 28.31 1.43 11.86
N LEU A 7 29.57 1.03 11.70
CA LEU A 7 29.96 -0.15 10.92
C LEU A 7 29.38 -1.45 11.51
N ARG A 8 29.59 -1.67 12.82
CA ARG A 8 29.00 -2.85 13.52
C ARG A 8 27.48 -2.88 13.44
N LYS A 9 26.85 -1.70 13.52
CA LYS A 9 25.39 -1.61 13.46
C LYS A 9 24.85 -1.85 12.06
N ALA A 10 25.59 -1.47 11.03
CA ALA A 10 25.27 -1.83 9.64
C ALA A 10 25.41 -3.34 9.39
N GLU A 11 26.46 -3.98 9.88
CA GLU A 11 26.65 -5.44 9.80
C GLU A 11 25.52 -6.21 10.50
N GLU A 12 25.11 -5.75 11.68
CA GLU A 12 24.00 -6.35 12.42
C GLU A 12 22.66 -6.23 11.67
N ILE A 13 22.39 -5.05 11.09
CA ILE A 13 21.19 -4.82 10.26
C ILE A 13 21.22 -5.72 9.01
N GLN A 14 22.37 -5.84 8.37
CA GLN A 14 22.54 -6.70 7.20
C GLN A 14 22.30 -8.17 7.57
N GLY A 15 22.87 -8.65 8.69
CA GLY A 15 22.63 -10.00 9.16
C GLY A 15 21.16 -10.30 9.46
N TYR A 16 20.39 -9.32 9.95
CA TYR A 16 18.93 -9.47 10.09
C TYR A 16 18.22 -9.52 8.73
N ALA A 17 18.66 -8.74 7.75
CA ALA A 17 18.08 -8.73 6.41
C ALA A 17 18.33 -10.07 5.70
N ASP A 18 19.55 -10.61 5.79
CA ASP A 18 19.94 -11.87 5.17
C ASP A 18 19.14 -13.06 5.72
N ARG A 19 18.73 -12.98 7.00
CA ARG A 19 17.85 -13.98 7.65
C ARG A 19 16.35 -13.69 7.48
N ASN A 20 15.98 -12.69 6.68
CA ASN A 20 14.60 -12.24 6.47
C ASN A 20 13.87 -11.81 7.77
N GLU A 21 14.62 -11.36 8.78
CA GLU A 21 14.11 -10.92 10.08
C GLU A 21 13.73 -9.43 10.05
N MET A 22 12.79 -9.06 9.16
CA MET A 22 12.44 -7.65 8.92
C MET A 22 12.02 -6.88 10.18
N LYS A 23 11.43 -7.55 11.18
CA LYS A 23 11.09 -6.90 12.46
C LYS A 23 12.34 -6.39 13.20
N ASN A 24 13.43 -7.13 13.15
CA ASN A 24 14.68 -6.79 13.83
C ASN A 24 15.43 -5.71 13.04
N VAL A 25 15.41 -5.79 11.70
CA VAL A 25 15.86 -4.70 10.81
C VAL A 25 15.19 -3.37 11.19
N PHE A 26 13.85 -3.35 11.27
CA PHE A 26 13.10 -2.14 11.63
C PHE A 26 13.44 -1.62 13.04
N LYS A 27 13.62 -2.51 14.01
CA LYS A 27 14.00 -2.11 15.39
C LYS A 27 15.39 -1.47 15.42
N ALA A 28 16.37 -2.10 14.77
CA ALA A 28 17.74 -1.62 14.72
C ALA A 28 17.85 -0.26 14.00
N ILE A 29 17.17 -0.10 12.87
CA ILE A 29 17.06 1.18 12.16
C ILE A 29 16.44 2.26 13.06
N LYS A 30 15.32 1.95 13.73
CA LYS A 30 14.66 2.90 14.63
C LYS A 30 15.56 3.32 15.80
N ALA A 31 16.43 2.45 16.29
CA ALA A 31 17.40 2.79 17.32
C ALA A 31 18.47 3.80 16.83
N ILE A 32 18.81 3.78 15.54
CA ILE A 32 19.77 4.73 14.93
C ILE A 32 19.14 6.12 14.78
N TYR A 33 17.91 6.20 14.27
CA TYR A 33 17.20 7.47 14.07
C TYR A 33 16.62 8.05 15.37
N GLY A 34 16.57 7.26 16.44
CA GLY A 34 16.07 7.68 17.74
C GLY A 34 14.53 7.66 17.87
N PRO A 35 14.00 8.10 19.04
CA PRO A 35 12.57 8.16 19.28
C PRO A 35 11.89 9.11 18.29
N CYS A 36 10.99 8.58 17.47
CA CYS A 36 10.08 9.42 16.68
C CYS A 36 9.15 10.15 17.65
N ILE A 37 9.31 11.46 17.80
CA ILE A 37 8.39 12.30 18.58
C ILE A 37 7.05 12.28 17.83
N LYS A 38 6.11 11.47 18.31
CA LYS A 38 4.73 11.55 17.86
C LYS A 38 4.11 12.75 18.56
N GLY A 39 4.15 13.91 17.93
CA GLY A 39 3.30 15.01 18.34
C GLY A 39 1.84 14.56 18.19
N THR A 40 1.08 14.54 19.28
CA THR A 40 -0.38 14.43 19.17
C THR A 40 -0.85 15.69 18.48
N THR A 41 -1.15 15.60 17.19
CA THR A 41 -1.63 16.76 16.44
C THR A 41 -3.03 17.10 16.95
N PRO A 42 -3.25 18.30 17.51
CA PRO A 42 -4.56 18.69 17.99
C PRO A 42 -5.59 18.67 16.85
N LEU A 43 -6.78 18.14 17.11
CA LEU A 43 -7.83 18.08 16.09
C LEU A 43 -8.50 19.46 15.96
N LEU A 44 -8.37 20.07 14.78
CA LEU A 44 -8.92 21.39 14.49
C LEU A 44 -10.27 21.32 13.76
N SER A 45 -11.03 22.40 13.85
CA SER A 45 -12.23 22.65 13.04
C SER A 45 -11.96 22.52 11.53
N SER A 46 -13.01 22.45 10.71
CA SER A 46 -12.89 22.41 9.24
C SER A 46 -12.12 23.61 8.68
N GLU A 47 -12.21 24.76 9.34
CA GLU A 47 -11.55 26.00 8.96
C GLU A 47 -10.14 26.16 9.58
N LEU A 48 -9.64 25.14 10.29
CA LEU A 48 -8.33 25.13 10.98
C LEU A 48 -8.17 26.20 12.08
N THR A 49 -9.23 26.91 12.46
CA THR A 49 -9.18 28.05 13.39
C THR A 49 -9.34 27.69 14.87
N THR A 50 -10.07 26.62 15.18
CA THR A 50 -10.41 26.26 16.58
C THR A 50 -10.02 24.84 16.94
N LEU A 51 -9.49 24.68 18.15
CA LEU A 51 -9.19 23.40 18.77
C LEU A 51 -10.49 22.70 19.20
N LEU A 52 -10.70 21.47 18.74
CA LEU A 52 -11.83 20.66 19.16
C LEU A 52 -11.42 19.76 20.33
N THR A 53 -11.94 20.07 21.52
CA THR A 53 -11.71 19.29 22.75
C THR A 53 -12.92 18.43 23.13
N GLU A 54 -14.12 18.84 22.74
CA GLU A 54 -15.36 18.12 23.06
C GLU A 54 -15.59 16.89 22.16
N LYS A 55 -15.98 15.77 22.79
CA LYS A 55 -16.23 14.48 22.11
C LYS A 55 -17.27 14.58 20.99
N SER A 56 -18.36 15.32 21.20
CA SER A 56 -19.43 15.51 20.20
C SER A 56 -18.92 16.25 18.96
N GLN A 57 -18.12 17.30 19.16
CA GLN A 57 -17.53 18.10 18.11
C GLN A 57 -16.47 17.32 17.33
N ILE A 58 -15.65 16.54 18.03
CA ILE A 58 -14.67 15.62 17.45
C ILE A 58 -15.38 14.58 16.55
N LEU A 59 -16.45 13.94 17.03
CA LEU A 59 -17.21 12.96 16.24
C LEU A 59 -17.85 13.60 15.01
N LYS A 60 -18.45 14.78 15.15
CA LYS A 60 -19.03 15.53 14.03
C LYS A 60 -17.96 15.93 13.00
N ARG A 61 -16.78 16.36 13.46
CA ARG A 61 -15.63 16.68 12.59
C ARG A 61 -15.14 15.46 11.82
N TRP A 62 -15.00 14.31 12.49
CA TRP A 62 -14.66 13.03 11.85
C TRP A 62 -15.72 12.59 10.84
N ALA A 63 -17.00 12.70 11.17
CA ALA A 63 -18.09 12.37 10.26
C ALA A 63 -18.05 13.24 8.98
N ASN A 64 -17.83 14.54 9.14
CA ASN A 64 -17.69 15.46 8.00
C ASN A 64 -16.43 15.16 7.18
N HIS A 65 -15.30 14.88 7.84
CA HIS A 65 -14.06 14.49 7.17
C HIS A 65 -14.25 13.21 6.35
N PHE A 66 -14.75 12.14 6.97
CA PHE A 66 -14.98 10.87 6.26
C PHE A 66 -16.02 10.98 5.16
N ARG A 67 -17.08 11.80 5.34
CA ARG A 67 -18.06 12.05 4.27
C ARG A 67 -17.39 12.67 3.03
N SER A 68 -16.52 13.66 3.21
CA SER A 68 -15.74 14.26 2.13
C SER A 68 -14.69 13.31 1.55
N VAL A 69 -14.04 12.52 2.41
CA VAL A 69 -13.01 11.57 1.99
C VAL A 69 -13.60 10.45 1.14
N LEU A 70 -14.72 9.87 1.58
CA LEU A 70 -15.31 8.66 0.99
C LEU A 70 -16.30 8.93 -0.15
N ASN A 71 -16.91 10.12 -0.20
CA ASN A 71 -17.90 10.48 -1.23
C ASN A 71 -17.38 11.57 -2.17
N CYS A 72 -16.07 11.54 -2.48
CA CYS A 72 -15.50 12.47 -3.45
C CYS A 72 -15.89 12.06 -4.86
N SER A 73 -16.48 12.99 -5.63
CA SER A 73 -16.75 12.77 -7.06
C SER A 73 -15.43 12.81 -7.82
N SER A 74 -15.08 11.74 -8.53
CA SER A 74 -13.94 11.69 -9.44
C SER A 74 -14.39 12.10 -10.84
N ALA A 75 -13.99 13.28 -11.27
CA ALA A 75 -14.16 13.72 -12.66
C ALA A 75 -12.97 13.22 -13.47
N ILE A 76 -13.20 12.31 -14.42
CA ILE A 76 -12.21 11.87 -15.41
C ILE A 76 -12.71 12.34 -16.79
N SER A 77 -11.79 12.85 -17.61
CA SER A 77 -12.09 13.19 -19.00
C SER A 77 -12.33 11.92 -19.81
N TYR A 78 -13.41 11.86 -20.59
CA TYR A 78 -13.66 10.74 -21.52
C TYR A 78 -12.49 10.50 -22.48
N ALA A 79 -11.83 11.57 -22.93
CA ALA A 79 -10.65 11.47 -23.77
C ALA A 79 -9.45 10.78 -23.07
N ALA A 80 -9.41 10.75 -21.73
CA ALA A 80 -8.42 9.97 -21.00
C ALA A 80 -8.80 8.49 -20.95
N ILE A 81 -10.10 8.17 -20.83
CA ILE A 81 -10.63 6.80 -20.84
C ILE A 81 -10.39 6.15 -22.20
N GLU A 82 -10.68 6.86 -23.30
CA GLU A 82 -10.47 6.37 -24.67
C GLU A 82 -9.00 6.08 -25.01
N ARG A 83 -8.05 6.68 -24.28
CA ARG A 83 -6.62 6.43 -24.45
C ARG A 83 -6.12 5.20 -23.69
N LEU A 84 -6.93 4.62 -22.80
CA LEU A 84 -6.52 3.45 -22.04
C LEU A 84 -6.50 2.21 -22.95
N PRO A 85 -5.45 1.38 -22.89
CA PRO A 85 -5.40 0.13 -23.63
C PRO A 85 -6.59 -0.75 -23.22
N GLN A 86 -7.42 -1.11 -24.20
CA GLN A 86 -8.53 -2.03 -23.97
C GLN A 86 -8.02 -3.46 -24.03
N VAL A 87 -8.50 -4.30 -23.11
CA VAL A 87 -8.16 -5.72 -23.02
C VAL A 87 -9.43 -6.53 -23.26
N ASP A 88 -9.28 -7.72 -23.84
CA ASP A 88 -10.40 -8.62 -24.10
C ASP A 88 -11.18 -8.93 -22.82
N THR A 89 -12.50 -9.11 -22.98
CA THR A 89 -13.38 -9.41 -21.85
C THR A 89 -13.04 -10.78 -21.28
N ASN A 90 -12.69 -10.82 -19.99
CA ASN A 90 -12.42 -12.06 -19.29
C ASN A 90 -13.71 -12.80 -18.93
N ASN A 91 -14.09 -13.75 -19.78
CA ASN A 91 -15.30 -14.57 -19.60
C ASN A 91 -15.24 -15.46 -18.34
N ASP A 92 -14.05 -15.77 -17.82
CA ASP A 92 -13.89 -16.59 -16.62
C ASP A 92 -14.50 -15.93 -15.39
N LEU A 93 -14.64 -14.60 -15.39
CA LEU A 93 -15.23 -13.86 -14.26
C LEU A 93 -16.73 -14.11 -14.09
N TYR A 94 -17.42 -14.51 -15.18
CA TYR A 94 -18.86 -14.81 -15.15
C TYR A 94 -19.16 -16.25 -14.70
N LEU A 95 -18.16 -17.14 -14.70
CA LEU A 95 -18.36 -18.53 -14.33
C LEU A 95 -18.65 -18.65 -12.82
N PRO A 96 -19.54 -19.57 -12.40
CA PRO A 96 -19.75 -19.81 -10.97
C PRO A 96 -18.44 -20.29 -10.31
N PRO A 97 -18.19 -19.94 -9.03
CA PRO A 97 -17.05 -20.45 -8.30
C PRO A 97 -17.08 -21.97 -8.20
N SER A 98 -15.98 -22.63 -8.55
CA SER A 98 -15.84 -24.07 -8.35
C SER A 98 -15.51 -24.40 -6.90
N LEU A 99 -15.80 -25.64 -6.47
CA LEU A 99 -15.45 -26.13 -5.14
C LEU A 99 -13.94 -26.04 -4.85
N PRO A 100 -13.03 -26.43 -5.76
CA PRO A 100 -11.59 -26.30 -5.53
C PRO A 100 -11.13 -24.84 -5.36
N GLU A 101 -11.67 -23.91 -6.15
CA GLU A 101 -11.37 -22.48 -6.00
C GLU A 101 -11.80 -21.95 -4.63
N THR A 102 -12.98 -22.37 -4.19
CA THR A 102 -13.54 -21.95 -2.90
C THR A 102 -12.69 -22.47 -1.74
N ILE A 103 -12.31 -23.74 -1.76
CA ILE A 103 -11.43 -24.33 -0.73
C ILE A 103 -10.09 -23.58 -0.67
N ARG A 104 -9.47 -23.33 -1.84
CA ARG A 104 -8.21 -22.59 -1.92
C ARG A 104 -8.35 -21.16 -1.38
N ALA A 105 -9.44 -20.47 -1.72
CA ALA A 105 -9.71 -19.11 -1.23
C ALA A 105 -9.87 -19.07 0.30
N VAL A 106 -10.57 -20.05 0.88
CA VAL A 106 -10.73 -20.18 2.33
C VAL A 106 -9.37 -20.35 3.03
N GLN A 107 -8.51 -21.22 2.51
CA GLN A 107 -7.16 -21.44 3.05
C GLN A 107 -6.29 -20.18 2.99
N GLN A 108 -6.42 -19.37 1.93
CA GLN A 108 -5.68 -18.11 1.78
C GLN A 108 -6.18 -16.99 2.70
N ILE A 109 -7.44 -17.04 3.13
CA ILE A 109 -8.01 -16.05 4.05
C ILE A 109 -7.71 -16.39 5.51
N SER A 110 -7.61 -17.67 5.84
CA SER A 110 -7.33 -18.15 7.20
C SER A 110 -5.87 -17.96 7.64
N SER A 111 -4.95 -17.64 6.71
CA SER A 111 -3.52 -17.45 6.98
C SER A 111 -3.15 -16.12 7.71
N GLY A 112 -3.94 -15.72 8.70
CA GLY A 112 -3.46 -15.00 9.89
C GLY A 112 -2.78 -13.65 9.70
N LYS A 113 -3.12 -12.84 8.68
CA LYS A 113 -2.64 -11.45 8.59
C LYS A 113 -3.43 -10.51 9.51
N ALA A 114 -3.47 -10.81 10.80
CA ALA A 114 -3.99 -9.86 11.78
C ALA A 114 -3.02 -8.69 11.96
N PRO A 115 -3.50 -7.47 12.27
CA PRO A 115 -2.65 -6.29 12.38
C PRO A 115 -1.64 -6.45 13.51
N ARG A 116 -0.45 -5.92 13.24
CA ARG A 116 0.59 -5.52 14.18
C ARG A 116 -0.03 -5.01 15.50
N ASN A 117 0.21 -5.76 16.58
CA ASN A 117 0.00 -5.44 18.00
C ASN A 117 -1.29 -4.67 18.37
N ARG A 118 -2.26 -5.36 19.01
CA ARG A 118 -3.59 -4.86 19.39
C ARG A 118 -3.61 -3.77 20.49
N HIS A 119 -2.47 -3.49 21.12
CA HIS A 119 -2.38 -2.59 22.28
C HIS A 119 -2.16 -1.10 21.95
N LEU A 120 -2.07 -0.71 20.67
CA LEU A 120 -1.82 0.68 20.28
C LEU A 120 -2.96 1.22 19.40
N CYS A 121 -3.73 2.19 19.93
CA CYS A 121 -4.89 2.80 19.25
C CYS A 121 -4.53 3.51 17.92
N ASP A 122 -3.25 3.83 17.69
CA ASP A 122 -2.77 4.41 16.43
C ASP A 122 -2.66 3.41 15.26
N ASN A 123 -2.93 2.12 15.49
CA ASN A 123 -2.81 1.07 14.46
C ASN A 123 -4.14 0.76 13.75
N HIS A 124 -5.14 1.64 13.83
CA HIS A 124 -6.41 1.44 13.13
C HIS A 124 -6.26 1.75 11.63
N ARG A 125 -5.71 0.79 10.87
CA ARG A 125 -5.97 0.71 9.43
C ARG A 125 -7.42 0.25 9.29
N GLY A 126 -8.28 1.09 8.72
CA GLY A 126 -9.65 0.71 8.39
C GLY A 126 -9.64 -0.45 7.41
N HIS A 127 -9.73 -1.68 7.90
CA HIS A 127 -10.03 -2.83 7.07
C HIS A 127 -11.54 -2.85 6.90
N SER A 128 -12.00 -2.75 5.65
CA SER A 128 -13.40 -2.98 5.32
C SER A 128 -13.79 -4.36 5.88
N LEU A 129 -14.74 -4.38 6.79
CA LEU A 129 -15.25 -5.61 7.42
C LEU A 129 -16.19 -6.30 6.42
N LEU A 130 -15.67 -6.72 5.28
CA LEU A 130 -16.40 -7.65 4.42
C LEU A 130 -16.71 -8.91 5.25
N ASN A 131 -17.96 -9.37 5.17
CA ASN A 131 -18.33 -10.66 5.72
C ASN A 131 -17.50 -11.78 5.07
N ILE A 132 -17.45 -12.94 5.73
CA ILE A 132 -16.60 -14.07 5.31
C ILE A 132 -16.90 -14.49 3.87
N ALA A 133 -18.18 -14.58 3.50
CA ALA A 133 -18.61 -14.94 2.14
C ALA A 133 -18.07 -13.98 1.07
N ARG A 134 -18.17 -12.66 1.30
CA ARG A 134 -17.64 -11.64 0.39
C ARG A 134 -16.12 -11.68 0.30
N LYS A 135 -15.40 -11.99 1.40
CA LYS A 135 -13.94 -12.17 1.36
C LYS A 135 -13.55 -13.36 0.50
N ILE A 136 -14.26 -14.47 0.64
CA ILE A 136 -14.07 -15.67 -0.17
C ILE A 136 -14.31 -15.34 -1.65
N PHE A 137 -15.43 -14.70 -1.95
CA PHE A 137 -15.77 -14.31 -3.33
C PHE A 137 -14.74 -13.34 -3.93
N ALA A 138 -14.37 -12.28 -3.20
CA ALA A 138 -13.34 -11.33 -3.64
C ALA A 138 -11.99 -12.00 -3.86
N ARG A 139 -11.64 -13.01 -3.04
CA ARG A 139 -10.41 -13.78 -3.23
C ARG A 139 -10.45 -14.65 -4.48
N ILE A 140 -11.58 -15.26 -4.80
CA ILE A 140 -11.77 -16.03 -6.03
C ILE A 140 -11.61 -15.11 -7.24
N LEU A 141 -12.30 -13.97 -7.27
CA LEU A 141 -12.19 -12.98 -8.35
C LEU A 141 -10.73 -12.51 -8.52
N LEU A 142 -10.05 -12.17 -7.42
CA LEU A 142 -8.65 -11.76 -7.46
C LEU A 142 -7.75 -12.85 -8.07
N ASN A 143 -7.96 -14.11 -7.71
CA ASN A 143 -7.16 -15.21 -8.25
C ASN A 143 -7.39 -15.42 -9.74
N ARG A 144 -8.63 -15.25 -10.23
CA ARG A 144 -8.95 -15.31 -11.66
C ARG A 144 -8.33 -14.13 -12.41
N LEU A 145 -8.45 -12.92 -11.88
CA LEU A 145 -7.83 -11.72 -12.43
C LEU A 145 -6.31 -11.83 -12.51
N ASN A 146 -5.65 -12.30 -11.45
CA ASN A 146 -4.20 -12.46 -11.43
C ASN A 146 -3.71 -13.42 -12.52
N GLY A 147 -4.46 -14.49 -12.81
CA GLY A 147 -4.10 -15.43 -13.88
C GLY A 147 -4.06 -14.78 -15.27
N HIS A 148 -4.82 -13.70 -15.49
CA HIS A 148 -4.81 -12.91 -16.72
C HIS A 148 -3.82 -11.74 -16.64
N LEU A 149 -3.74 -11.04 -15.51
CA LEU A 149 -2.80 -9.93 -15.30
C LEU A 149 -1.33 -10.36 -15.42
N GLU A 150 -1.01 -11.57 -14.95
CA GLU A 150 0.34 -12.15 -15.03
C GLU A 150 0.72 -12.57 -16.46
N GLN A 151 -0.19 -12.54 -17.45
CA GLN A 151 0.09 -12.86 -18.87
C GLN A 151 0.70 -11.69 -19.66
N GLY A 152 1.34 -10.74 -18.98
CA GLY A 152 2.04 -9.61 -19.61
C GLY A 152 1.24 -8.31 -19.70
N LEU A 153 0.07 -8.22 -19.04
CA LEU A 153 -0.68 -6.97 -18.95
C LEU A 153 -0.02 -5.96 -17.99
N LEU A 154 0.70 -6.46 -16.98
CA LEU A 154 1.44 -5.61 -16.04
C LEU A 154 2.84 -5.31 -16.59
N PRO A 155 3.25 -4.03 -16.67
CA PRO A 155 4.60 -3.69 -17.09
C PRO A 155 5.62 -4.17 -16.05
N GLU A 156 6.82 -4.54 -16.49
CA GLU A 156 7.91 -5.02 -15.62
C GLU A 156 8.28 -4.00 -14.52
N SER A 157 8.10 -2.71 -14.78
CA SER A 157 8.31 -1.64 -13.82
C SER A 157 7.27 -1.62 -12.67
N GLN A 158 6.20 -2.39 -12.73
CA GLN A 158 5.15 -2.44 -11.71
C GLN A 158 5.46 -3.52 -10.65
N CYS A 159 6.16 -3.13 -9.57
CA CYS A 159 6.42 -4.07 -8.47
C CYS A 159 5.29 -4.14 -7.42
N GLY A 160 4.44 -3.10 -7.32
CA GLY A 160 3.39 -3.02 -6.31
C GLY A 160 2.28 -4.04 -6.53
N PHE A 161 1.98 -4.87 -5.53
CA PHE A 161 0.96 -5.93 -5.56
C PHE A 161 1.17 -7.01 -6.63
N HIS A 162 2.33 -7.04 -7.28
CA HIS A 162 2.68 -8.05 -8.26
C HIS A 162 3.33 -9.26 -7.58
N ARG A 163 2.95 -10.47 -7.99
CA ARG A 163 3.57 -11.69 -7.47
C ARG A 163 5.06 -11.71 -7.84
N HIS A 164 5.92 -12.16 -6.93
CA HIS A 164 7.37 -12.25 -7.14
C HIS A 164 8.13 -10.92 -7.29
N HIS A 165 7.47 -9.77 -7.26
CA HIS A 165 8.13 -8.46 -7.21
C HIS A 165 7.93 -7.81 -5.84
N GLY A 166 9.03 -7.34 -5.26
CA GLY A 166 9.07 -6.72 -3.95
C GLY A 166 9.55 -5.28 -3.99
N ILE A 167 9.42 -4.61 -2.85
CA ILE A 167 10.00 -3.27 -2.64
C ILE A 167 11.52 -3.30 -2.82
N THR A 168 12.16 -4.41 -2.42
CA THR A 168 13.61 -4.61 -2.57
C THR A 168 14.05 -4.52 -4.03
N ASP A 169 13.29 -5.12 -4.95
CA ASP A 169 13.62 -5.14 -6.38
C ASP A 169 13.54 -3.71 -6.96
N MET A 170 12.51 -2.96 -6.59
CA MET A 170 12.36 -1.56 -6.98
C MET A 170 13.47 -0.67 -6.44
N ILE A 171 13.86 -0.85 -5.17
CA ILE A 171 14.98 -0.13 -4.56
C ILE A 171 16.28 -0.49 -5.28
N PHE A 172 16.48 -1.76 -5.59
CA PHE A 172 17.67 -2.23 -6.30
C PHE A 172 17.75 -1.58 -7.69
N ALA A 173 16.69 -1.65 -8.50
CA ALA A 173 16.62 -1.02 -9.82
C ALA A 173 16.89 0.49 -9.75
N THR A 174 16.24 1.20 -8.83
CA THR A 174 16.44 2.64 -8.61
C THR A 174 17.90 2.96 -8.24
N ARG A 175 18.53 2.14 -7.40
CA ARG A 175 19.95 2.32 -7.01
C ARG A 175 20.90 2.07 -8.18
N GLN A 176 20.61 1.09 -9.02
CA GLN A 176 21.42 0.80 -10.21
C GLN A 176 21.34 1.96 -11.22
N LEU A 177 20.15 2.51 -11.44
CA LEU A 177 19.95 3.73 -12.24
C LEU A 177 20.75 4.91 -11.69
N LEU A 178 20.62 5.20 -10.39
CA LEU A 178 21.34 6.31 -9.76
C LEU A 178 22.86 6.17 -9.89
N LYS A 179 23.40 4.97 -9.63
CA LYS A 179 24.84 4.70 -9.77
C LYS A 179 25.31 4.89 -11.20
N LYS A 180 24.58 4.37 -12.18
CA LYS A 180 24.98 4.45 -13.60
C LYS A 180 25.04 5.91 -14.08
N PHE A 181 24.07 6.74 -13.69
CA PHE A 181 24.10 8.17 -14.04
C PHE A 181 25.24 8.92 -13.34
N GLN A 182 25.56 8.54 -12.10
CA GLN A 182 26.71 9.08 -11.37
C GLN A 182 28.03 8.71 -12.05
N GLU A 183 28.19 7.45 -12.49
CA GLU A 183 29.38 6.97 -13.22
C GLU A 183 29.56 7.68 -14.56
N MET A 184 28.46 7.92 -15.29
CA MET A 184 28.47 8.62 -16.57
C MET A 184 28.59 10.16 -16.43
N GLN A 185 28.64 10.70 -15.22
CA GLN A 185 28.62 12.15 -14.93
C GLN A 185 27.44 12.88 -15.60
N THR A 186 26.32 12.19 -15.76
CA THR A 186 25.11 12.71 -16.40
C THR A 186 24.09 13.11 -15.36
N LEU A 187 23.37 14.20 -15.62
CA LEU A 187 22.36 14.72 -14.69
C LEU A 187 21.13 13.81 -14.68
N LEU A 188 20.73 13.37 -13.48
CA LEU A 188 19.52 12.58 -13.25
C LEU A 188 18.53 13.38 -12.41
N TYR A 189 17.30 13.53 -12.91
CA TYR A 189 16.18 14.08 -12.16
C TYR A 189 15.22 12.95 -11.77
N THR A 190 14.76 12.94 -10.52
CA THR A 190 13.80 11.93 -10.01
C THR A 190 12.58 12.64 -9.44
N THR A 191 11.39 12.19 -9.81
CA THR A 191 10.12 12.71 -9.30
C THR A 191 9.38 11.61 -8.56
N PHE A 192 8.94 11.92 -7.34
CA PHE A 192 8.10 11.03 -6.54
C PHE A 192 6.65 11.50 -6.66
N VAL A 193 5.79 10.63 -7.19
CA VAL A 193 4.35 10.90 -7.35
C VAL A 193 3.59 10.01 -6.39
N ASP A 194 2.78 10.61 -5.51
CA ASP A 194 1.87 9.89 -4.61
C ASP A 194 0.43 10.35 -4.87
N LEU A 195 -0.49 9.39 -4.98
CA LEU A 195 -1.89 9.66 -5.26
C LEU A 195 -2.68 9.79 -3.96
N THR A 196 -3.28 10.96 -3.75
CA THR A 196 -4.14 11.19 -2.59
C THR A 196 -5.39 10.31 -2.69
N LYS A 197 -5.56 9.40 -1.74
CA LYS A 197 -6.75 8.51 -1.61
C LYS A 197 -7.00 7.63 -2.85
N ALA A 198 -5.95 7.05 -3.43
CA ALA A 198 -5.99 6.26 -4.67
C ALA A 198 -7.16 5.25 -4.80
N PHE A 199 -7.57 4.58 -3.72
CA PHE A 199 -8.67 3.59 -3.76
C PHE A 199 -10.07 4.19 -3.71
N VAL A 200 -10.19 5.46 -3.32
CA VAL A 200 -11.48 6.14 -3.11
C VAL A 200 -11.83 7.02 -4.30
N THR A 201 -10.81 7.55 -4.98
CA THR A 201 -10.96 8.45 -6.12
C THR A 201 -11.04 7.73 -7.47
N VAL A 202 -11.13 6.39 -7.46
CA VAL A 202 -11.32 5.59 -8.68
C VAL A 202 -12.68 5.92 -9.29
N ASN A 203 -12.70 6.37 -10.54
CA ASN A 203 -13.93 6.56 -11.31
C ASN A 203 -14.46 5.20 -11.77
N ARG A 204 -15.77 4.98 -11.62
CA ARG A 204 -16.42 3.69 -11.92
C ARG A 204 -16.77 3.51 -13.39
N ASP A 205 -16.92 4.60 -14.15
CA ASP A 205 -17.23 4.54 -15.58
C ASP A 205 -15.97 4.25 -16.40
N GLY A 206 -14.79 4.62 -15.87
CA GLY A 206 -13.50 4.32 -16.48
C GLY A 206 -12.83 3.02 -16.01
N LEU A 207 -13.47 2.23 -15.14
CA LEU A 207 -12.97 0.94 -14.64
C LEU A 207 -13.81 -0.21 -15.20
#